data_AF-A0A2V7RSM7-F1
#
_entry.id   AF-A0A2V7RSM7-F1
#
_cell.length_a   1.000
_cell.length_b   1.000
_cell.length_c   1.000
_cell.angle_alpha   90.00
_cell.angle_beta   90.00
_cell.angle_gamma   90.00
#
_symmetry.space_group_name_H-M   'P 1'
#
loop_
_entity.id
_entity.type
_entity.pdbx_description
1 polymer ?
#
loop_
_entity_poly.entity_id
_entity_poly.type
_entity_poly.pdbx_seq_one_letter_code
_entity_poly.pdbx_strand_id
1 'polypeptide(L)'
;VLARLPHGHFVLHRVLRVATDSVQLKGDAMRRRDLPVAPNAIIGVCDRIEIGGLEYSVDERPKDALALLTSSARARIRRLVWTRVE
;
A
#
# COMPACT_ATOMS: atom_id res chain seq x y z
N VAL A 1 4.39 2.75 1.40
CA VAL A 1 4.02 3.95 0.60
C VAL A 1 2.66 3.76 -0.01
N LEU A 2 1.88 4.84 -0.10
CA LEU A 2 0.71 4.95 -0.96
C LEU A 2 1.16 5.48 -2.32
N ALA A 3 0.84 4.77 -3.40
CA ALA A 3 1.26 5.13 -4.74
C ALA A 3 0.15 4.90 -5.77
N ARG A 4 0.19 5.65 -6.88
CA ARG A 4 -0.64 5.42 -8.07
C ARG A 4 0.15 4.64 -9.12
N LEU A 5 -0.30 3.44 -9.47
CA LEU A 5 0.29 2.63 -10.53
C LEU A 5 0.04 3.25 -11.92
N PRO A 6 0.81 2.88 -12.96
CA PRO A 6 0.67 3.46 -14.31
C PRO A 6 -0.72 3.26 -14.93
N HIS A 7 -1.41 2.18 -14.56
CA HIS A 7 -2.77 1.88 -14.99
C HIS A 7 -3.85 2.58 -14.12
N GLY A 8 -3.46 3.52 -13.26
CA GLY A 8 -4.38 4.38 -12.49
C GLY A 8 -4.82 3.85 -11.13
N HIS A 9 -4.48 2.61 -10.76
CA HIS A 9 -4.88 2.05 -9.47
C HIS A 9 -4.00 2.55 -8.32
N PHE A 10 -4.59 2.76 -7.14
CA PHE A 10 -3.85 3.06 -5.93
C PHE A 10 -3.44 1.79 -5.18
N VAL A 11 -2.22 1.78 -4.64
CA VAL A 11 -1.66 0.65 -3.87
C VAL A 11 -0.93 1.10 -2.62
N LEU A 12 -0.94 0.24 -1.59
CA LEU A 12 -0.16 0.37 -0.36
C LEU A 12 0.93 -0.69 -0.33
N HIS A 13 2.13 -0.36 -0.81
CA HIS A 13 3.23 -1.31 -1.01
C HIS A 13 4.52 -0.88 -0.29
N ARG A 14 5.47 -1.82 -0.18
CA ARG A 14 6.85 -1.51 0.24
C ARG A 14 7.63 -0.94 -0.92
N VAL A 15 8.58 -0.07 -0.61
CA VAL A 15 9.63 0.34 -1.54
C VAL A 15 10.74 -0.72 -1.47
N LEU A 16 11.06 -1.31 -2.62
CA LEU A 16 12.16 -2.27 -2.74
C LEU A 16 13.46 -1.60 -3.18
N ARG A 17 13.35 -0.64 -4.10
CA ARG A 17 14.48 0.08 -4.68
C ARG A 17 14.03 1.47 -5.10
N VAL A 18 14.91 2.44 -4.88
CA VAL A 18 14.78 3.80 -5.41
C VAL A 18 15.90 4.03 -6.42
N ALA A 19 15.55 4.52 -7.60
CA ALA A 19 16.44 5.02 -8.63
C ALA A 19 16.03 6.45 -8.99
N THR A 20 16.86 7.16 -9.76
CA THR A 20 16.64 8.57 -10.12
C THR A 20 15.23 8.82 -10.66
N ASP A 21 14.80 8.01 -11.62
CA ASP A 21 13.53 8.21 -12.33
C ASP A 21 12.47 7.16 -12.00
N SER A 22 12.74 6.24 -11.07
CA SER A 22 11.81 5.16 -10.77
C SER A 22 11.92 4.61 -9.35
N VAL A 23 10.79 4.12 -8.86
CA VAL A 23 10.64 3.46 -7.57
C VAL A 23 10.03 2.09 -7.81
N GLN A 24 10.70 1.05 -7.34
CA GLN A 24 10.19 -0.32 -7.44
C GLN A 24 9.39 -0.67 -6.19
N LEU A 25 8.14 -1.08 -6.38
CA LEU A 25 7.18 -1.37 -5.32
C LEU A 25 6.83 -2.86 -5.26
N LYS A 26 6.42 -3.32 -4.07
CA LYS A 26 5.93 -4.68 -3.87
C LYS A 26 4.94 -4.78 -2.71
N GLY A 27 3.78 -5.38 -2.98
CA GLY A 27 2.85 -5.83 -1.95
C GLY A 27 3.26 -7.18 -1.35
N ASP A 28 3.03 -7.35 -0.04
CA ASP A 28 3.44 -8.54 0.73
C ASP A 28 2.84 -9.85 0.18
N ALA A 29 1.56 -9.83 -0.19
CA ALA A 29 0.83 -11.02 -0.68
C ALA A 29 0.77 -11.14 -2.22
N MET A 30 1.46 -10.28 -2.97
CA MET A 30 1.41 -10.32 -4.43
C MET A 30 2.41 -11.36 -4.96
N ARG A 31 2.04 -12.14 -5.98
CA ARG A 31 3.00 -13.04 -6.67
C ARG A 31 3.85 -12.28 -7.67
N ARG A 32 3.23 -11.46 -8.52
CA ARG A 32 3.91 -10.64 -9.54
C ARG A 32 4.52 -9.37 -8.93
N ARG A 33 5.65 -8.89 -9.44
CA ARG A 33 6.16 -7.54 -9.10
C ARG A 33 5.39 -6.50 -9.88
N ASP A 34 5.10 -5.36 -9.25
CA ASP A 34 4.50 -4.24 -9.97
C ASP A 34 5.51 -3.64 -10.95
N LEU A 35 4.99 -2.98 -11.98
CA LEU A 35 5.81 -2.09 -12.79
C LEU A 35 6.40 -0.99 -11.92
N PRO A 36 7.66 -0.58 -12.14
CA PRO A 36 8.21 0.59 -11.48
C PRO A 36 7.32 1.82 -11.70
N VAL A 37 7.21 2.66 -10.68
CA VAL A 37 6.47 3.92 -10.74
C VAL A 37 7.44 5.09 -10.74
N ALA A 38 7.08 6.21 -11.36
CA ALA A 38 7.87 7.44 -11.24
C ALA A 38 7.80 7.97 -9.78
N PRO A 39 8.82 8.68 -9.28
CA PRO A 39 8.82 9.22 -7.92
C PRO A 39 7.61 10.10 -7.58
N ASN A 40 7.13 10.89 -8.54
CA ASN A 40 5.94 11.73 -8.40
C ASN A 40 4.61 10.95 -8.30
N ALA A 41 4.63 9.64 -8.53
CA ALA A 41 3.48 8.77 -8.34
C ALA A 41 3.31 8.32 -6.87
N ILE A 42 4.29 8.61 -6.01
CA ILE A 42 4.21 8.40 -4.56
C ILE A 42 3.41 9.54 -3.95
N ILE A 43 2.32 9.19 -3.28
CA ILE A 43 1.36 10.13 -2.68
C ILE A 43 1.65 10.32 -1.19
N GLY A 44 2.10 9.25 -0.54
CA GLY A 44 2.39 9.27 0.89
C GLY A 44 3.37 8.19 1.30
N VAL A 45 4.17 8.50 2.31
CA VAL A 45 5.10 7.59 2.97
C VAL A 45 4.65 7.44 4.41
N CYS A 46 4.76 6.23 4.94
CA CYS A 46 4.50 5.93 6.34
C CYS A 46 5.58 4.96 6.83
N ASP A 47 5.99 5.19 8.08
CA ASP A 47 6.91 4.38 8.87
C ASP A 47 6.17 3.51 9.89
N ARG A 48 4.91 3.86 10.19
CA ARG A 48 4.03 3.13 11.10
C ARG A 48 2.73 2.73 10.42
N ILE A 49 2.23 1.57 10.81
CA ILE A 49 0.98 1.02 10.28
C ILE A 49 0.15 0.52 11.47
N GLU A 50 -1.08 0.98 11.59
CA GLU A 50 -2.03 0.50 12.59
C GLU A 50 -3.05 -0.47 11.95
N ILE A 51 -3.22 -1.65 12.53
CA ILE A 51 -4.15 -2.68 12.07
C ILE A 51 -4.91 -3.24 13.27
N GLY A 52 -6.21 -2.96 13.35
CA GLY A 52 -7.05 -3.45 14.45
C GLY A 52 -6.58 -2.99 15.83
N GLY A 53 -6.04 -1.77 15.95
CA GLY A 53 -5.50 -1.21 17.19
C GLY A 53 -4.08 -1.67 17.53
N LEU A 54 -3.47 -2.54 16.71
CA LEU A 54 -2.06 -2.92 16.84
C LEU A 54 -1.21 -2.06 15.92
N GLU A 55 -0.22 -1.38 16.49
CA GLU A 55 0.77 -0.62 15.75
C GLU A 55 1.95 -1.51 15.36
N TYR A 56 2.40 -1.36 14.11
CA TYR A 56 3.56 -2.03 13.54
C TYR A 56 4.53 -0.99 13.00
N SER A 57 5.80 -1.09 13.37
CA SER A 57 6.86 -0.32 12.73
C SER A 57 7.32 -1.02 11.45
N VAL A 58 7.63 -0.25 10.40
CA VAL A 58 8.22 -0.82 9.18
C VAL A 58 9.58 -1.47 9.43
N ASP A 59 10.31 -1.05 10.46
CA ASP A 59 11.63 -1.58 10.85
C ASP A 59 11.56 -3.00 11.41
N GLU A 60 10.45 -3.34 12.06
CA GLU A 60 10.18 -4.68 12.59
C GLU A 60 9.93 -5.70 11.47
N ARG A 61 9.70 -5.21 10.24
CA ARG A 61 9.40 -5.99 9.03
C ARG A 61 8.39 -7.13 9.27
N PRO A 62 7.25 -6.89 9.94
CA PRO A 62 6.25 -7.93 10.13
C PRO A 62 5.78 -8.40 8.75
N LYS A 63 5.83 -9.73 8.53
CA LYS A 63 5.26 -10.35 7.35
C LYS A 63 3.76 -10.05 7.30
N ASP A 64 3.23 -9.85 6.11
CA ASP A 64 1.80 -9.67 5.83
C ASP A 64 1.12 -8.40 6.38
N ALA A 65 1.80 -7.55 7.16
CA ALA A 65 1.20 -6.33 7.71
C ALA A 65 0.59 -5.42 6.63
N LEU A 66 1.25 -5.25 5.47
CA LEU A 66 0.66 -4.45 4.38
C LEU A 66 -0.51 -5.16 3.70
N ALA A 67 -0.48 -6.48 3.61
CA ALA A 67 -1.60 -7.25 3.07
C ALA A 67 -2.84 -7.14 3.97
N LEU A 68 -2.64 -7.22 5.29
CA LEU A 68 -3.68 -7.02 6.30
C LEU A 68 -4.23 -5.58 6.28
N LEU A 69 -3.36 -4.57 6.18
CA LEU A 69 -3.77 -3.17 6.04
C LEU A 69 -4.59 -2.96 4.77
N THR A 70 -4.12 -3.48 3.63
CA THR A 70 -4.82 -3.36 2.34
C THR A 70 -6.20 -4.02 2.40
N SER A 71 -6.29 -5.18 3.05
CA SER A 71 -7.56 -5.90 3.25
C SER A 71 -8.52 -5.12 4.15
N SER A 72 -8.00 -4.57 5.25
CA SER A 72 -8.76 -3.73 6.19
C SER A 72 -9.27 -2.44 5.53
N ALA A 73 -8.41 -1.76 4.77
CA ALA A 73 -8.76 -0.57 4.00
C ALA A 73 -9.84 -0.89 2.94
N ARG A 74 -9.68 -1.99 2.20
CA ARG A 74 -10.70 -2.45 1.23
C ARG A 74 -12.03 -2.75 1.92
N ALA A 75 -12.03 -3.46 3.05
CA ALA A 75 -13.25 -3.76 3.79
C ALA A 75 -13.96 -2.48 4.27
N ARG A 76 -13.20 -1.50 4.78
CA ARG A 76 -13.74 -0.23 5.23
C ARG A 76 -14.29 0.62 4.08
N ILE A 77 -13.58 0.69 2.96
CA ILE A 77 -14.05 1.38 1.74
C ILE A 77 -15.32 0.71 1.20
N ARG A 78 -15.37 -0.63 1.12
CA ARG A 78 -16.59 -1.34 0.67
C ARG A 78 -17.79 -1.03 1.58
N ARG A 79 -17.61 -0.96 2.89
CA ARG A 79 -18.67 -0.56 3.83
C ARG A 79 -19.12 0.88 3.60
N LEU A 80 -18.21 1.82 3.37
CA LEU A 80 -18.52 3.23 3.10
C LEU A 80 -19.24 3.44 1.76
N VAL A 81 -18.85 2.69 0.73
CA VAL A 81 -19.54 2.72 -0.57
C VAL A 81 -20.94 2.12 -0.44
N TRP A 82 -21.10 1.02 0.31
CA TRP A 82 -22.41 0.43 0.58
C TRP A 82 -23.35 1.37 1.36
N THR A 83 -22.84 2.09 2.36
CA THR A 83 -23.63 3.04 3.16
C THR A 83 -23.97 4.34 2.43
N ARG A 84 -23.41 4.60 1.24
CA ARG A 84 -23.76 5.78 0.41
C ARG A 84 -24.81 5.50 -0.67
N VAL A 85 -25.30 4.25 -0.75
CA VAL A 85 -26.29 3.82 -1.76
C VAL A 85 -27.68 3.63 -1.15
N GLU A 86 -27.88 4.02 0.12
CA GLU A 86 -29.19 4.11 0.78
C GLU A 86 -29.67 5.57 0.87
#